data_AF-A0A6A4XDZ5-F1
#
_entry.id   AF-A0A6A4XDZ5-F1
#
_cell.length_a   1.000
_cell.length_b   1.000
_cell.length_c   1.000
_cell.angle_alpha   90.00
_cell.angle_beta   90.00
_cell.angle_gamma   90.00
#
_symmetry.space_group_name_H-M   'P 1'
#
loop_
_entity.id
_entity.type
_entity.pdbx_description
1 polymer ?
#
loop_
_entity_poly.entity_id
_entity_poly.type
_entity_poly.pdbx_seq_one_letter_code
_entity_poly.pdbx_strand_id
1 'polypeptide(L)' 'MEPPAEEAAPAAATVNGGRFDFDDGGTYCGGWEDGKAHGHGVCTGPKAQGEYSGSWHYGFEVSGVYTWPR' A
#
# COMPACT_ATOMS: atom_id res chain seq x y z
N MET A 1 27.43 5.00 17.94
CA MET A 1 27.30 5.12 16.48
C MET A 1 26.00 4.43 16.11
N GLU A 2 24.93 5.21 16.07
CA GLU A 2 23.60 4.75 15.69
C GLU A 2 23.63 4.47 14.18
N PRO A 3 23.16 3.30 13.70
CA PRO A 3 23.01 3.11 12.27
C PRO A 3 21.98 4.12 11.75
N PRO A 4 22.17 4.71 10.54
CA PRO A 4 21.14 5.54 9.94
C PRO A 4 19.90 4.67 9.78
N ALA A 5 18.73 5.22 10.13
CA ALA A 5 17.44 4.57 9.95
C ALA A 5 17.38 4.02 8.52
N GLU A 6 17.50 2.70 8.41
CA GLU A 6 17.38 1.97 7.16
C GLU A 6 15.95 2.22 6.71
N GLU A 7 15.82 3.06 5.68
CA GLU A 7 14.60 3.37 4.97
C GLU A 7 14.05 2.02 4.48
N ALA A 8 13.21 1.41 5.31
CA ALA A 8 12.52 0.18 4.98
C ALA A 8 11.48 0.54 3.93
N ALA A 9 11.92 0.68 2.68
CA ALA A 9 11.08 0.52 1.52
C ALA A 9 10.41 -0.86 1.69
N PRO A 10 9.10 -0.94 1.95
CA PRO A 10 8.47 -2.23 2.08
C PRO A 10 8.65 -2.94 0.75
N ALA A 11 9.11 -4.18 0.87
CA ALA A 11 9.53 -5.05 -0.20
C ALA A 11 8.74 -4.80 -1.49
N ALA A 12 9.47 -4.63 -2.59
CA ALA A 12 8.97 -4.82 -3.94
C ALA A 12 8.50 -6.28 -4.09
N ALA A 13 7.40 -6.63 -3.42
CA ALA A 13 6.56 -7.74 -3.79
C ALA A 13 6.15 -7.42 -5.23
N THR A 14 6.50 -8.32 -6.13
CA THR A 14 6.23 -8.25 -7.56
C THR A 14 4.72 -8.33 -7.81
N VAL A 15 3.98 -7.33 -7.35
CA VAL A 15 2.56 -7.17 -7.62
C VAL A 15 2.50 -6.74 -9.07
N ASN A 16 1.90 -7.58 -9.92
CA ASN A 16 1.69 -7.31 -11.34
C ASN A 16 0.62 -6.21 -11.51
N GLY A 17 0.91 -5.02 -10.96
CA GLY A 17 -0.04 -3.94 -10.77
C GLY A 17 0.67 -2.60 -10.59
N GLY A 18 -0.06 -1.51 -10.84
CA GLY A 18 0.46 -0.15 -10.76
C GLY A 18 0.62 0.34 -9.32
N ARG A 19 1.41 1.41 -9.17
CA ARG A 19 1.57 2.16 -7.93
C ARG A 19 0.95 3.54 -8.09
N PHE A 20 0.27 4.02 -7.05
CA PHE A 20 -0.33 5.35 -6.98
C PHE A 20 0.04 6.03 -5.67
N ASP A 21 0.49 7.28 -5.78
CA ASP A 21 0.86 8.12 -4.65
C ASP A 21 -0.28 9.09 -4.33
N PHE A 22 -0.71 9.12 -3.07
CA PHE A 22 -1.68 10.08 -2.58
C PHE A 22 -0.96 11.34 -2.09
N ASP A 23 -1.58 12.51 -2.27
CA ASP A 23 -1.05 13.80 -1.82
C ASP A 23 -0.88 13.85 -0.28
N ASP A 24 -1.64 13.03 0.43
CA ASP A 24 -1.58 12.82 1.88
C ASP A 24 -0.31 12.04 2.34
N GLY A 25 0.52 11.60 1.39
CA GLY A 25 1.73 10.81 1.66
C GLY A 25 1.47 9.31 1.85
N GLY A 26 0.24 8.86 1.61
CA GLY A 26 -0.11 7.46 1.46
C GLY A 26 0.27 6.92 0.07
N THR A 27 0.30 5.62 -0.08
CA THR A 27 0.56 4.98 -1.38
C THR A 27 -0.34 3.77 -1.56
N TYR A 28 -0.67 3.41 -2.80
CA TYR A 28 -1.34 2.15 -3.11
C TYR A 28 -0.53 1.40 -4.17
N CYS A 29 -0.31 0.12 -3.95
CA CYS A 29 0.40 -0.77 -4.85
C CYS A 29 -0.45 -2.01 -5.06
N GLY A 30 -0.95 -2.23 -6.27
CA GLY A 30 -1.99 -3.24 -6.48
C GLY A 30 -2.45 -3.35 -7.91
N GLY A 31 -3.37 -4.28 -8.14
CA GLY A 31 -4.08 -4.36 -9.42
C GLY A 31 -4.96 -3.13 -9.66
N TRP A 32 -5.18 -2.84 -10.94
CA TRP A 32 -6.02 -1.75 -11.42
C TRP A 32 -6.97 -2.26 -12.48
N GLU A 33 -8.22 -1.81 -12.40
CA GLU A 33 -9.25 -2.08 -13.40
C GLU A 33 -10.07 -0.80 -13.58
N ASP A 34 -10.25 -0.36 -14.82
CA ASP A 34 -10.96 0.89 -15.15
C ASP A 34 -10.43 2.14 -14.41
N GLY A 35 -9.11 2.19 -14.15
CA GLY A 35 -8.48 3.28 -13.40
C GLY A 35 -8.78 3.27 -11.90
N LYS A 36 -9.32 2.18 -11.36
CA LYS A 36 -9.63 1.99 -9.94
C LYS A 36 -8.87 0.80 -9.37
N ALA A 37 -8.57 0.82 -8.08
CA ALA A 37 -7.94 -0.30 -7.39
C ALA A 37 -8.82 -1.56 -7.47
N HIS A 38 -8.27 -2.66 -7.97
CA HIS A 38 -8.98 -3.92 -8.13
C HIS A 38 -8.04 -5.13 -7.95
N GLY A 39 -8.57 -6.24 -7.43
CA GLY A 39 -7.78 -7.43 -7.14
C GLY A 39 -6.99 -7.28 -5.84
N HIS A 40 -5.80 -7.85 -5.75
CA HIS A 40 -4.98 -7.75 -4.54
C HIS A 40 -4.08 -6.53 -4.57
N GLY A 41 -4.00 -5.81 -3.46
CA GLY A 41 -3.21 -4.60 -3.34
C GLY A 41 -2.96 -4.21 -1.89
N VAL A 42 -1.97 -3.35 -1.72
CA VAL A 42 -1.52 -2.82 -0.44
C VAL A 42 -1.68 -1.31 -0.49
N CYS A 43 -2.42 -0.71 0.45
CA CYS A 43 -2.41 0.73 0.66
C CYS A 43 -1.71 1.10 1.96
N THR A 44 -0.90 2.14 1.92
CA THR A 44 -0.26 2.79 3.05
C THR A 44 -1.02 4.08 3.36
N GLY A 45 -1.32 4.28 4.63
CA GLY A 45 -1.95 5.50 5.13
C GLY A 45 -1.01 6.71 5.14
N PRO A 46 -1.52 7.89 5.54
CA PRO A 46 -0.76 9.13 5.64
C PRO A 46 0.57 8.94 6.34
N LYS A 47 1.65 9.43 5.72
CA LYS A 47 3.02 9.35 6.26
C LYS A 47 3.47 7.92 6.57
N ALA A 48 2.95 6.91 5.85
CA ALA A 48 3.22 5.50 6.08
C ALA A 48 2.95 5.00 7.52
N GLN A 49 2.04 5.65 8.26
CA GLN A 49 1.72 5.32 9.65
C GLN A 49 0.83 4.07 9.81
N GLY A 50 0.51 3.38 8.72
CA GLY A 50 -0.27 2.16 8.72
C GLY A 50 -0.30 1.58 7.31
N GLU A 51 -0.32 0.26 7.21
CA GLU A 51 -0.41 -0.46 5.96
C GLU A 51 -1.64 -1.37 5.99
N TYR A 52 -2.44 -1.32 4.94
CA TYR A 52 -3.54 -2.21 4.68
C TYR A 52 -3.18 -3.10 3.50
N SER A 53 -3.14 -4.42 3.73
CA SER A 53 -2.92 -5.40 2.67
C SER A 53 -4.20 -6.21 2.48
N GLY A 54 -4.71 -6.27 1.25
CA GLY A 54 -6.01 -6.89 1.03
C GLY A 54 -6.47 -7.01 -0.41
N SER A 55 -7.72 -7.39 -0.55
CA SER A 55 -8.48 -7.45 -1.79
C SER A 55 -9.26 -6.15 -1.97
N TRP A 56 -9.31 -5.67 -3.20
CA TRP A 56 -9.86 -4.41 -3.65
C TRP A 56 -10.85 -4.66 -4.78
N HIS A 57 -11.91 -3.88 -4.81
CA HIS A 57 -12.93 -3.96 -5.85
C HIS A 57 -13.42 -2.55 -6.21
N TYR A 58 -13.12 -2.10 -7.43
CA TYR A 58 -13.52 -0.78 -7.96
C TYR A 58 -13.13 0.40 -7.05
N GLY A 59 -11.98 0.33 -6.39
CA GLY A 59 -11.48 1.37 -5.48
C GLY A 59 -11.84 1.15 -4.01
N PHE A 60 -12.60 0.10 -3.70
CA PHE A 60 -13.04 -0.19 -2.34
C PHE A 60 -12.32 -1.41 -1.78
N GLU A 61 -11.94 -1.32 -0.51
CA GLU A 61 -11.45 -2.44 0.29
C GLU A 61 -12.56 -3.49 0.49
N VAL A 62 -12.28 -4.73 0.11
CA VAL A 62 -13.22 -5.86 0.25
C VAL A 62 -12.87 -6.68 1.48
N SER A 63 -11.60 -7.04 1.61
CA SER A 63 -11.11 -7.87 2.73
C SER A 63 -9.61 -7.70 2.86
N GLY A 64 -9.10 -7.58 4.07
CA GLY A 64 -7.67 -7.35 4.27
C GLY A 64 -7.29 -7.21 5.72
N VAL A 65 -6.03 -6.89 5.93
CA VAL A 65 -5.41 -6.76 7.25
C VAL A 65 -4.79 -5.38 7.36
N TYR A 66 -5.16 -4.67 8.42
CA TYR A 66 -4.50 -3.44 8.84
C TYR A 66 -3.34 -3.74 9.78
N THR A 67 -2.15 -3.35 9.36
CA THR A 67 -0.92 -3.40 10.13
C THR A 67 -0.57 -1.99 10.57
N TRP A 68 -0.51 -1.79 11.89
CA TRP A 68 -0.08 -0.53 12.48
C TRP A 68 1.33 -0.70 13.06
N PRO A 69 2.28 0.21 12.77
CA PRO A 69 3.55 0.26 13.47
C PRO A 69 3.30 0.52 14.97
N ARG A 70 4.05 -0.18 15.83
CA ARG A 70 4.01 0.01 17.28
C ARG A 70 5.03 1.03 17.76
#